data_AF-A0A7S0X6V2-F1
#
_entry.id   AF-A0A7S0X6V2-F1
#
_cell.length_a   1.000
_cell.length_b   1.000
_cell.length_c   1.000
_cell.angle_alpha   90.00
_cell.angle_beta   90.00
_cell.angle_gamma   90.00
#
_symmetry.space_group_name_H-M   'P 1'
#
loop_
_entity.id
_entity.type
_entity.pdbx_description
1 polymer ?
#
loop_
_entity_poly.entity_id
_entity_poly.type
_entity_poly.pdbx_seq_one_letter_code
_entity_poly.pdbx_strand_id
1 'polypeptide(L)'
;MVPRHKAGVETPDETSARLRLGLACGALYIANVVLHALVFAKRNPTRRPSRQNTLLMVCRLLFGVPVNIVVGAWLATWILIGQIINRPLWKPTTLPLPNELHASVAMCGGGFRTWYHLGIYWGMYDALGVDGIKKVKFSGASIGALVATVAACGVHPADIWAHIPAIAEAYRGAAFFGHLTKVGQFCRYLLHCTLPADAHMRVKGRLFISISSLLPVPHNHIQSEFTSREDLIDAVIAAGYIPTWTHPGLCLHRGMICVDGGVTNNLPALSEDSLRIGLDAEDISAWNADLVPSKPLARINTFIPADEANLQRMLNCGKDDIRTWLATPAGRVFVETVQSTESC
;
A
#
# COMPACT_ATOMS: atom_id res chain seq x y z
N MET A 1 -7.40 -15.24 -57.86
CA MET A 1 -6.41 -14.24 -57.38
C MET A 1 -7.02 -13.48 -56.22
N VAL A 2 -6.52 -13.71 -55.00
CA VAL A 2 -6.94 -13.00 -53.79
C VAL A 2 -6.27 -11.62 -53.78
N PRO A 3 -6.97 -10.51 -53.46
CA PRO A 3 -6.34 -9.21 -53.38
C PRO A 3 -5.43 -9.15 -52.15
N ARG A 4 -4.14 -8.88 -52.36
CA ARG A 4 -3.20 -8.55 -51.28
C ARG A 4 -3.61 -7.22 -50.66
N HIS A 5 -3.91 -7.22 -49.36
CA HIS A 5 -3.96 -5.99 -48.57
C HIS A 5 -2.63 -5.26 -48.66
N LYS A 6 -2.63 -4.04 -49.21
CA LYS A 6 -1.52 -3.10 -49.08
C LYS A 6 -1.43 -2.68 -47.61
N ALA A 7 -0.36 -3.06 -46.94
CA ALA A 7 0.04 -2.40 -45.70
C ALA A 7 0.26 -0.91 -46.00
N GLY A 8 -0.46 -0.04 -45.30
CA GLY A 8 -0.34 1.41 -45.46
C GLY A 8 1.07 1.85 -45.11
N VAL A 9 1.74 2.51 -46.06
CA VAL A 9 3.01 3.20 -45.82
C VAL A 9 2.64 4.53 -45.15
N GLU A 10 2.96 4.67 -43.87
CA GLU A 10 2.74 5.92 -43.12
C GLU A 10 3.52 7.07 -43.76
N THR A 11 2.84 8.21 -43.94
CA THR A 11 3.45 9.36 -44.61
C THR A 11 4.36 10.14 -43.64
N PRO A 12 5.44 10.79 -44.10
CA PRO A 12 6.37 11.53 -43.23
C PRO A 12 5.71 12.59 -42.34
N ASP A 13 4.59 13.14 -42.79
CA ASP A 13 3.82 14.17 -42.08
C ASP A 13 3.00 13.58 -40.91
N GLU A 14 2.45 12.36 -41.08
CA GLU A 14 1.81 11.61 -39.97
C GLU A 14 2.81 11.24 -38.88
N THR A 15 4.02 10.79 -39.27
CA THR A 15 5.08 10.46 -38.32
C THR A 15 5.53 11.70 -37.54
N SER A 16 5.64 12.85 -38.22
CA SER A 16 5.96 14.15 -37.61
C SER A 16 4.86 14.66 -36.67
N ALA A 17 3.59 14.50 -37.06
CA ALA A 17 2.44 14.88 -36.24
C ALA A 17 2.32 14.01 -34.98
N ARG A 18 2.53 12.69 -35.10
CA ARG A 18 2.55 11.76 -33.97
C ARG A 18 3.69 12.04 -33.01
N LEU A 19 4.88 12.37 -33.52
CA LEU A 19 6.02 12.75 -32.69
C LEU A 19 5.73 14.05 -31.92
N ARG A 20 5.18 15.07 -32.59
CA ARG A 20 4.79 16.34 -31.95
C ARG A 20 3.72 16.15 -30.89
N LEU A 21 2.71 15.32 -31.17
CA LEU A 21 1.67 14.97 -30.21
C LEU A 21 2.25 14.21 -29.00
N GLY A 22 3.14 13.24 -29.24
CA GLY A 22 3.82 12.50 -28.18
C GLY A 22 4.66 13.38 -27.26
N LEU A 23 5.43 14.31 -27.84
CA LEU A 23 6.22 15.30 -27.09
C LEU A 23 5.33 16.26 -26.29
N ALA A 24 4.23 16.73 -26.87
CA ALA A 24 3.27 17.60 -26.18
C ALA A 24 2.61 16.88 -25.00
N CYS A 25 2.15 15.64 -25.20
CA CYS A 25 1.60 14.80 -24.14
C CYS A 25 2.63 14.54 -23.02
N GLY A 26 3.89 14.25 -23.39
CA GLY A 26 4.98 14.06 -22.44
C GLY A 26 5.29 15.31 -21.62
N ALA A 27 5.38 16.47 -22.27
CA ALA A 27 5.62 17.76 -21.59
C ALA A 27 4.48 18.13 -20.63
N LEU A 28 3.22 17.94 -21.05
CA LEU A 28 2.05 18.16 -20.19
C LEU A 28 1.99 17.21 -19.00
N TYR A 29 2.39 15.95 -19.21
CA TYR A 29 2.50 14.97 -18.14
C TYR A 29 3.56 15.39 -17.11
N ILE A 30 4.74 15.82 -17.56
CA ILE A 30 5.80 16.35 -16.68
C ILE A 30 5.30 17.58 -15.92
N ALA A 31 4.62 18.52 -16.58
CA ALA A 31 4.04 19.69 -15.93
C ALA A 31 3.03 19.32 -14.84
N ASN A 32 2.19 18.30 -15.07
CA ASN A 32 1.25 17.78 -14.07
C ASN A 32 1.97 17.13 -12.88
N VAL A 33 3.04 16.35 -13.12
CA VAL A 33 3.87 15.77 -12.06
C VAL A 33 4.56 16.85 -11.23
N VAL A 34 5.14 17.86 -11.87
CA VAL A 34 5.82 18.99 -11.21
C VAL A 34 4.84 19.81 -10.39
N LEU A 35 3.66 20.13 -10.93
CA LEU A 35 2.60 20.83 -10.19
C LEU A 35 2.15 20.01 -8.97
N HIS A 36 2.11 18.68 -9.09
CA HIS A 36 1.80 17.80 -7.96
C HIS A 36 2.86 17.91 -6.85
N ALA A 37 4.13 17.75 -7.23
CA ALA A 37 5.26 17.74 -6.31
C ALA A 37 5.40 19.07 -5.55
N LEU A 38 5.27 20.20 -6.25
CA LEU A 38 5.50 21.53 -5.69
C LEU A 38 4.40 22.01 -4.75
N VAL A 39 3.15 21.60 -4.95
CA VAL A 39 2.01 22.26 -4.29
C VAL A 39 1.32 21.37 -3.25
N PHE A 40 1.52 20.04 -3.26
CA PHE A 40 0.51 19.17 -2.64
C PHE A 40 0.95 18.05 -1.70
N ALA A 41 2.18 17.54 -1.74
CA ALA A 41 2.50 16.28 -1.05
C ALA A 41 2.37 16.35 0.50
N LYS A 42 2.61 17.51 1.12
CA LYS A 42 2.74 17.63 2.59
C LYS A 42 1.57 18.30 3.31
N ARG A 43 0.54 18.78 2.61
CA ARG A 43 -0.56 19.57 3.22
C ARG A 43 -1.80 18.73 3.43
N ASN A 44 -2.52 18.99 4.53
CA ASN A 44 -3.81 18.36 4.79
C ASN A 44 -4.79 18.65 3.63
N PRO A 45 -5.24 17.63 2.88
CA PRO A 45 -6.08 17.84 1.70
C PRO A 45 -7.51 18.29 2.06
N THR A 46 -7.97 18.17 3.31
CA THR A 46 -9.30 18.66 3.74
C THR A 46 -9.40 20.18 3.82
N ARG A 47 -8.27 20.87 4.02
CA ARG A 47 -8.25 22.34 4.15
C ARG A 47 -8.16 23.08 2.80
N ARG A 48 -8.15 22.36 1.68
CA ARG A 48 -7.96 22.96 0.34
C ARG A 48 -9.28 23.50 -0.23
N PRO A 49 -9.29 24.71 -0.83
CA PRO A 49 -10.47 25.23 -1.52
C PRO A 49 -11.02 24.27 -2.58
N SER A 50 -12.36 24.12 -2.64
CA SER A 50 -13.03 23.16 -3.52
C SER A 50 -12.67 23.34 -5.01
N ARG A 51 -12.58 24.59 -5.49
CA ARG A 51 -12.19 24.90 -6.89
C ARG A 51 -10.82 24.36 -7.28
N GLN A 52 -9.84 24.42 -6.36
CA GLN A 52 -8.51 23.86 -6.61
C GLN A 52 -8.57 22.33 -6.67
N ASN A 53 -9.38 21.69 -5.82
CA ASN A 53 -9.58 20.24 -5.87
C ASN A 53 -10.20 19.79 -7.19
N THR A 54 -11.21 20.49 -7.70
CA THR A 54 -11.84 20.17 -8.98
C THR A 54 -10.86 20.30 -10.14
N LEU A 55 -10.12 21.40 -10.22
CA LEU A 55 -9.12 21.61 -11.28
C LEU A 55 -8.08 20.48 -11.29
N LEU A 56 -7.54 20.15 -10.11
CA LEU A 56 -6.56 19.10 -9.97
C LEU A 56 -7.12 17.75 -10.38
N MET A 57 -8.33 17.41 -9.91
CA MET A 57 -8.99 16.17 -10.29
C MET A 57 -9.17 16.08 -11.80
N VAL A 58 -9.63 17.14 -12.46
CA VAL A 58 -9.80 17.18 -13.92
C VAL A 58 -8.46 16.95 -14.62
N CYS A 59 -7.40 17.68 -14.25
CA CYS A 59 -6.06 17.45 -14.80
C CYS A 59 -5.61 16.00 -14.60
N ARG A 60 -5.80 15.45 -13.40
CA ARG A 60 -5.41 14.09 -13.06
C ARG A 60 -6.15 13.03 -13.85
N LEU A 61 -7.44 13.24 -14.12
CA LEU A 61 -8.22 12.33 -14.94
C LEU A 61 -7.76 12.40 -16.41
N LEU A 62 -7.60 13.61 -16.95
CA LEU A 62 -7.18 13.81 -18.34
C LEU A 62 -5.80 13.19 -18.64
N PHE A 63 -4.84 13.35 -17.72
CA PHE A 63 -3.48 12.81 -17.92
C PHE A 63 -3.28 11.40 -17.40
N GLY A 64 -3.93 11.07 -16.28
CA GLY A 64 -3.75 9.78 -15.61
C GLY A 64 -4.49 8.65 -16.32
N VAL A 65 -5.73 8.88 -16.79
CA VAL A 65 -6.56 7.80 -17.34
C VAL A 65 -5.88 7.07 -18.51
N PRO A 66 -5.30 7.75 -19.53
CA PRO A 66 -4.63 7.04 -20.63
C PRO A 66 -3.44 6.18 -20.16
N VAL A 67 -2.58 6.74 -19.29
CA VAL A 67 -1.45 6.01 -18.71
C VAL A 67 -1.95 4.78 -17.93
N ASN A 68 -3.04 4.93 -17.20
CA ASN A 68 -3.58 3.87 -16.35
C ASN A 68 -4.26 2.76 -17.15
N ILE A 69 -4.85 3.08 -18.31
CA ILE A 69 -5.33 2.06 -19.26
C ILE A 69 -4.15 1.21 -19.74
N VAL A 70 -3.01 1.84 -20.07
CA VAL A 70 -1.80 1.12 -20.50
C VAL A 70 -1.24 0.26 -19.36
N VAL A 71 -1.12 0.80 -18.15
CA VAL A 71 -0.66 0.05 -16.96
C VAL A 71 -1.62 -1.11 -16.66
N GLY A 72 -2.92 -0.88 -16.71
CA GLY A 72 -3.95 -1.89 -16.46
C GLY A 72 -3.93 -3.01 -17.51
N ALA A 73 -3.82 -2.65 -18.80
CA ALA A 73 -3.68 -3.62 -19.88
C ALA A 73 -2.40 -4.47 -19.70
N TRP A 74 -1.28 -3.82 -19.38
CA TRP A 74 -0.01 -4.49 -19.12
C TRP A 74 -0.11 -5.49 -17.96
N LEU A 75 -0.66 -5.07 -16.82
CA LEU A 75 -0.86 -5.96 -15.67
C LEU A 75 -1.82 -7.11 -16.00
N ALA A 76 -2.91 -6.84 -16.71
CA ALA A 76 -3.85 -7.88 -17.14
C ALA A 76 -3.18 -8.92 -18.05
N THR A 77 -2.32 -8.48 -18.98
CA THR A 77 -1.51 -9.38 -19.82
C THR A 77 -0.63 -10.28 -18.96
N TRP A 78 0.08 -9.75 -17.97
CA TRP A 78 0.97 -10.54 -17.12
C TRP A 78 0.24 -11.45 -16.13
N ILE A 79 -0.91 -11.02 -15.63
CA ILE A 79 -1.81 -11.88 -14.82
C ILE A 79 -2.25 -13.09 -15.66
N LEU A 80 -2.66 -12.87 -16.91
CA LEU A 80 -3.06 -13.94 -17.82
C LEU A 80 -1.89 -14.87 -18.16
N ILE A 81 -0.71 -14.33 -18.47
CA ILE A 81 0.50 -15.12 -18.74
C ILE A 81 0.82 -15.99 -17.51
N GLY A 82 0.80 -15.41 -16.30
CA GLY A 82 1.04 -16.12 -15.05
C GLY A 82 0.06 -17.27 -14.81
N GLN A 83 -1.22 -17.08 -15.15
CA GLN A 83 -2.22 -18.14 -15.12
C GLN A 83 -1.89 -19.28 -16.10
N ILE A 84 -1.54 -18.95 -17.34
CA ILE A 84 -1.23 -19.93 -18.39
C ILE A 84 -0.03 -20.80 -17.99
N ILE A 85 0.99 -20.24 -17.35
CA ILE A 85 2.22 -20.96 -16.96
C ILE A 85 2.17 -21.54 -15.54
N ASN A 86 1.01 -21.52 -14.86
CA ASN A 86 0.84 -21.94 -13.46
C ASN A 86 1.78 -21.23 -12.46
N ARG A 87 2.13 -19.98 -12.74
CA ARG A 87 2.89 -19.08 -11.86
C ARG A 87 2.13 -17.76 -11.72
N PRO A 88 1.03 -17.74 -10.94
CA PRO A 88 0.23 -16.54 -10.76
C PRO A 88 1.06 -15.40 -10.20
N LEU A 89 0.91 -14.21 -10.79
CA LEU A 89 1.68 -13.02 -10.43
C LEU A 89 1.47 -12.59 -8.97
N TRP A 90 0.27 -12.79 -8.45
CA TRP A 90 -0.21 -12.26 -7.16
C TRP A 90 -0.02 -13.20 -5.97
N LYS A 91 0.54 -14.40 -6.18
CA LYS A 91 0.68 -15.36 -5.08
C LYS A 91 1.74 -14.84 -4.10
N PRO A 92 1.42 -14.70 -2.81
CA PRO A 92 2.39 -14.23 -1.83
C PRO A 92 3.63 -15.11 -1.80
N THR A 93 4.79 -14.46 -1.73
CA THR A 93 6.06 -15.12 -1.54
C THR A 93 6.52 -14.94 -0.10
N THR A 94 7.07 -16.01 0.46
CA THR A 94 7.84 -15.92 1.70
C THR A 94 9.19 -15.31 1.40
N LEU A 95 9.61 -14.37 2.24
CA LEU A 95 10.96 -13.84 2.18
C LEU A 95 11.91 -14.87 2.78
N PRO A 96 13.03 -15.19 2.11
CA PRO A 96 14.07 -16.02 2.71
C PRO A 96 14.89 -15.12 3.63
N LEU A 97 14.34 -14.75 4.80
CA LEU A 97 15.22 -14.30 5.87
C LEU A 97 15.99 -15.51 6.39
N PRO A 98 17.30 -15.39 6.66
CA PRO A 98 18.07 -16.43 7.33
C PRO A 98 17.34 -16.90 8.59
N ASN A 99 17.53 -18.16 8.98
CA ASN A 99 16.96 -18.85 10.16
C ASN A 99 17.36 -18.22 11.52
N GLU A 100 17.32 -16.90 11.64
CA GLU A 100 17.32 -16.23 12.90
C GLU A 100 15.88 -16.20 13.41
N LEU A 101 15.66 -16.84 14.56
CA LEU A 101 14.37 -16.91 15.24
C LEU A 101 13.97 -15.49 15.68
N HIS A 102 13.23 -14.77 14.84
CA HIS A 102 12.68 -13.44 15.14
C HIS A 102 11.17 -13.48 15.01
N ALA A 103 10.49 -12.89 15.99
CA ALA A 103 9.05 -12.69 15.90
C ALA A 103 8.73 -11.71 14.77
N SER A 104 7.90 -12.14 13.82
CA SER A 104 7.52 -11.34 12.65
C SER A 104 6.03 -11.32 12.39
N VAL A 105 5.55 -10.19 11.88
CA VAL A 105 4.14 -9.95 11.56
C VAL A 105 4.00 -9.44 10.14
N ALA A 106 3.18 -10.11 9.33
CA ALA A 106 2.87 -9.72 7.96
C ALA A 106 1.43 -9.22 7.85
N MET A 107 1.24 -8.05 7.24
CA MET A 107 -0.05 -7.38 7.10
C MET A 107 -0.42 -7.21 5.64
N CYS A 108 -1.60 -7.72 5.24
CA CYS A 108 -2.01 -7.61 3.84
C CYS A 108 -2.53 -6.23 3.43
N GLY A 109 -2.60 -5.99 2.13
CA GLY A 109 -3.34 -4.85 1.59
C GLY A 109 -4.84 -5.08 1.59
N GLY A 110 -5.63 -4.03 1.83
CA GLY A 110 -7.10 -4.07 1.71
C GLY A 110 -7.80 -2.73 1.88
N GLY A 111 -7.13 -1.63 1.53
CA GLY A 111 -7.72 -0.29 1.51
C GLY A 111 -8.26 0.14 2.87
N PHE A 112 -9.49 0.66 2.91
CA PHE A 112 -10.08 1.18 4.16
C PHE A 112 -10.52 0.08 5.15
N ARG A 113 -10.44 -1.21 4.80
CA ARG A 113 -10.63 -2.32 5.75
C ARG A 113 -9.41 -2.55 6.64
N THR A 114 -8.27 -1.94 6.31
CA THR A 114 -7.01 -2.18 7.01
C THR A 114 -6.95 -1.55 8.41
N TRP A 115 -7.98 -0.83 8.86
CA TRP A 115 -8.08 -0.41 10.28
C TRP A 115 -8.22 -1.59 11.25
N TYR A 116 -8.59 -2.77 10.75
CA TYR A 116 -8.41 -4.03 11.48
C TYR A 116 -6.94 -4.28 11.85
N HIS A 117 -5.99 -4.08 10.93
CA HIS A 117 -4.56 -4.26 11.22
C HIS A 117 -4.07 -3.26 12.28
N LEU A 118 -4.61 -2.03 12.30
CA LEU A 118 -4.32 -1.08 13.38
C LEU A 118 -4.85 -1.60 14.73
N GLY A 119 -6.01 -2.25 14.74
CA GLY A 119 -6.54 -2.92 15.92
C GLY A 119 -5.65 -4.05 16.42
N ILE A 120 -5.16 -4.90 15.50
CA ILE A 120 -4.18 -5.94 15.80
C ILE A 120 -2.92 -5.32 16.41
N TYR A 121 -2.34 -4.32 15.74
CA TYR A 121 -1.16 -3.61 16.26
C TYR A 121 -1.42 -3.04 17.66
N TRP A 122 -2.59 -2.45 17.89
CA TRP A 122 -2.95 -1.90 19.20
C TRP A 122 -3.01 -2.98 20.27
N GLY A 123 -3.66 -4.11 20.01
CA GLY A 123 -3.68 -5.22 20.97
C GLY A 123 -2.29 -5.80 21.24
N MET A 124 -1.40 -5.85 20.22
CA MET A 124 0.01 -6.20 20.44
C MET A 124 0.75 -5.17 21.28
N TYR A 125 0.52 -3.88 21.03
CA TYR A 125 1.13 -2.79 21.79
C TYR A 125 0.71 -2.84 23.27
N ASP A 126 -0.57 -3.10 23.54
CA ASP A 126 -1.12 -3.26 24.90
C ASP A 126 -0.49 -4.48 25.61
N ALA A 127 -0.22 -5.58 24.89
CA ALA A 127 0.29 -6.83 25.47
C ALA A 127 1.82 -6.87 25.63
N LEU A 128 2.56 -6.32 24.66
CA LEU A 128 4.03 -6.40 24.58
C LEU A 128 4.73 -5.13 25.05
N GLY A 129 4.00 -4.01 25.13
CA GLY A 129 4.56 -2.69 25.33
C GLY A 129 5.44 -2.24 24.16
N VAL A 130 5.90 -0.98 24.23
CA VAL A 130 6.75 -0.40 23.19
C VAL A 130 8.06 -1.17 22.99
N ASP A 131 8.64 -1.73 24.06
CA ASP A 131 9.92 -2.43 23.99
C ASP A 131 9.78 -3.83 23.40
N GLY A 132 8.68 -4.54 23.64
CA GLY A 132 8.39 -5.78 22.93
C GLY A 132 8.10 -5.52 21.45
N ILE A 133 7.32 -4.48 21.12
CA ILE A 133 7.09 -4.06 19.73
C ILE A 133 8.40 -3.76 19.00
N LYS A 134 9.40 -3.16 19.68
CA LYS A 134 10.74 -2.90 19.11
C LYS A 134 11.54 -4.15 18.74
N LYS A 135 11.13 -5.33 19.21
CA LYS A 135 11.78 -6.61 18.88
C LYS A 135 11.07 -7.37 17.76
N VAL A 136 9.86 -6.94 17.39
CA VAL A 136 9.10 -7.53 16.29
C VAL A 136 9.54 -6.95 14.94
N LYS A 137 9.69 -7.81 13.94
CA LYS A 137 9.84 -7.43 12.53
C LYS A 137 8.46 -7.33 11.89
N PHE A 138 8.22 -6.30 11.09
CA PHE A 138 6.95 -6.06 10.42
C PHE A 138 7.11 -6.07 8.91
N SER A 139 6.12 -6.58 8.21
CA SER A 139 6.05 -6.51 6.77
C SER A 139 4.64 -6.20 6.30
N GLY A 140 4.52 -5.61 5.11
CA GLY A 140 3.20 -5.40 4.53
C GLY A 140 3.19 -4.88 3.11
N ALA A 141 2.01 -4.91 2.51
CA ALA A 141 1.69 -4.33 1.22
C ALA A 141 0.57 -3.29 1.38
N SER A 142 0.52 -2.28 0.50
CA SER A 142 -0.53 -1.26 0.52
C SER A 142 -0.71 -0.60 1.90
N ILE A 143 -1.95 -0.40 2.37
CA ILE A 143 -2.21 0.13 3.72
C ILE A 143 -1.64 -0.79 4.82
N GLY A 144 -1.47 -2.09 4.57
CA GLY A 144 -0.74 -2.98 5.48
C GLY A 144 0.70 -2.53 5.71
N ALA A 145 1.39 -2.05 4.66
CA ALA A 145 2.71 -1.45 4.77
C ALA A 145 2.70 -0.15 5.60
N LEU A 146 1.63 0.65 5.49
CA LEU A 146 1.47 1.87 6.29
C LEU A 146 1.37 1.53 7.79
N VAL A 147 0.51 0.58 8.16
CA VAL A 147 0.35 0.15 9.56
C VAL A 147 1.63 -0.52 10.07
N ALA A 148 2.24 -1.40 9.26
CA ALA A 148 3.52 -2.02 9.57
C ALA A 148 4.63 -0.98 9.83
N THR A 149 4.67 0.11 9.06
CA THR A 149 5.64 1.19 9.25
C THR A 149 5.45 1.91 10.58
N VAL A 150 4.19 2.24 10.93
CA VAL A 150 3.84 2.87 12.21
C VAL A 150 4.21 1.94 13.37
N ALA A 151 3.90 0.64 13.24
CA ALA A 151 4.21 -0.38 14.22
C ALA A 151 5.72 -0.56 14.43
N ALA A 152 6.50 -0.67 13.34
CA ALA A 152 7.95 -0.79 13.39
C ALA A 152 8.63 0.42 14.03
N CYS A 153 8.05 1.63 13.87
CA CYS A 153 8.52 2.84 14.53
C CYS A 153 8.20 2.90 16.04
N GLY A 154 7.35 1.99 16.54
CA GLY A 154 6.87 1.98 17.93
C GLY A 154 5.97 3.18 18.27
N VAL A 155 5.27 3.74 17.28
CA VAL A 155 4.36 4.89 17.48
C VAL A 155 3.10 4.40 18.17
N HIS A 156 2.65 5.11 19.21
CA HIS A 156 1.46 4.69 19.94
C HIS A 156 0.25 4.62 18.98
N PRO A 157 -0.54 3.53 18.97
CA PRO A 157 -1.62 3.33 18.00
C PRO A 157 -2.72 4.39 18.08
N ALA A 158 -2.89 5.04 19.24
CA ALA A 158 -3.80 6.18 19.38
C ALA A 158 -3.41 7.40 18.52
N ASP A 159 -2.11 7.61 18.27
CA ASP A 159 -1.62 8.79 17.54
C ASP A 159 -2.04 8.74 16.08
N ILE A 160 -1.99 7.55 15.46
CA ILE A 160 -2.53 7.35 14.12
C ILE A 160 -4.06 7.38 14.14
N TRP A 161 -4.71 6.74 15.11
CA TRP A 161 -6.17 6.67 15.20
C TRP A 161 -6.82 8.05 15.29
N ALA A 162 -6.21 9.00 16.02
CA ALA A 162 -6.72 10.36 16.19
C ALA A 162 -6.97 11.11 14.85
N HIS A 163 -6.29 10.71 13.77
CA HIS A 163 -6.47 11.30 12.45
C HIS A 163 -7.54 10.59 11.59
N ILE A 164 -7.89 9.34 11.90
CA ILE A 164 -8.65 8.47 10.99
C ILE A 164 -10.13 8.87 10.86
N PRO A 165 -10.89 9.09 11.96
CA PRO A 165 -12.31 9.45 11.84
C PRO A 165 -12.54 10.70 10.99
N ALA A 166 -11.73 11.74 11.19
CA ALA A 166 -11.83 12.99 10.42
C ALA A 166 -11.50 12.78 8.93
N ILE A 167 -10.53 11.93 8.61
CA ILE A 167 -10.20 11.58 7.23
C ILE A 167 -11.35 10.80 6.59
N ALA A 168 -11.87 9.79 7.30
CA ALA A 168 -12.96 8.96 6.80
C ALA A 168 -14.26 9.75 6.58
N GLU A 169 -14.62 10.65 7.51
CA GLU A 169 -15.77 11.55 7.36
C GLU A 169 -15.58 12.46 6.15
N ALA A 170 -14.40 13.08 6.01
CA ALA A 170 -14.10 13.89 4.83
C ALA A 170 -14.29 13.09 3.54
N TYR A 171 -13.86 11.81 3.51
CA TYR A 171 -14.07 10.89 2.39
C TYR A 171 -15.53 10.53 2.09
N ARG A 172 -16.38 10.44 3.11
CA ARG A 172 -17.81 10.17 2.90
C ARG A 172 -18.59 11.41 2.47
N GLY A 173 -18.21 12.58 2.99
CA GLY A 173 -18.94 13.84 2.80
C GLY A 173 -18.73 14.55 1.46
N ALA A 174 -17.82 14.12 0.59
CA ALA A 174 -17.69 14.71 -0.74
C ALA A 174 -18.24 13.79 -1.83
N ALA A 175 -18.82 14.39 -2.87
CA ALA A 175 -19.32 13.68 -4.04
C ALA A 175 -18.26 12.72 -4.61
N PHE A 176 -18.69 11.58 -5.17
CA PHE A 176 -17.86 10.49 -5.70
C PHE A 176 -16.57 10.94 -6.43
N PHE A 177 -16.67 12.02 -7.23
CA PHE A 177 -15.54 12.58 -7.95
C PHE A 177 -14.54 13.34 -7.06
N GLY A 178 -15.00 14.02 -6.01
CA GLY A 178 -14.19 14.90 -5.15
C GLY A 178 -13.06 14.21 -4.38
N HIS A 179 -13.02 12.88 -4.35
CA HIS A 179 -12.05 12.08 -3.60
C HIS A 179 -11.12 11.22 -4.44
N LEU A 180 -11.41 11.07 -5.73
CA LEU A 180 -10.49 10.47 -6.69
C LEU A 180 -9.14 11.15 -6.52
N THR A 181 -8.07 10.37 -6.38
CA THR A 181 -6.67 10.81 -6.26
C THR A 181 -6.28 11.52 -4.95
N LYS A 182 -7.13 11.56 -3.93
CA LYS A 182 -6.77 12.14 -2.62
C LYS A 182 -6.14 11.12 -1.66
N VAL A 183 -6.34 9.80 -1.88
CA VAL A 183 -6.03 8.77 -0.86
C VAL A 183 -4.55 8.75 -0.56
N GLY A 184 -3.71 8.83 -1.60
CA GLY A 184 -2.26 8.93 -1.43
C GLY A 184 -1.83 10.22 -0.73
N GLN A 185 -2.53 11.34 -0.94
CA GLN A 185 -2.23 12.60 -0.23
C GLN A 185 -2.54 12.50 1.26
N PHE A 186 -3.66 11.85 1.61
CA PHE A 186 -4.01 11.59 2.99
C PHE A 186 -3.04 10.62 3.65
N CYS A 187 -2.66 9.53 2.99
CA CYS A 187 -1.67 8.59 3.50
C CYS A 187 -0.33 9.30 3.75
N ARG A 188 0.12 10.13 2.80
CA ARG A 188 1.36 10.89 2.95
C ARG A 188 1.28 11.92 4.09
N TYR A 189 0.18 12.66 4.17
CA TYR A 189 -0.07 13.59 5.27
C TYR A 189 -0.06 12.87 6.62
N LEU A 190 -0.75 11.73 6.72
CA LEU A 190 -0.80 10.92 7.92
C LEU A 190 0.61 10.48 8.35
N LEU A 191 1.41 9.94 7.44
CA LEU A 191 2.80 9.55 7.71
C LEU A 191 3.69 10.74 8.12
N HIS A 192 3.46 11.93 7.56
CA HIS A 192 4.15 13.14 7.98
C HIS A 192 3.75 13.61 9.38
N CYS A 193 2.52 13.35 9.81
CA CYS A 193 2.04 13.68 11.15
C CYS A 193 2.48 12.65 12.20
N THR A 194 2.50 11.37 11.85
CA THR A 194 2.68 10.27 12.83
C THR A 194 4.12 9.81 12.95
N LEU A 195 4.91 9.79 11.86
CA LEU A 195 6.25 9.24 11.92
C LEU A 195 7.24 10.21 12.58
N PRO A 196 8.14 9.74 13.46
CA PRO A 196 9.19 10.56 14.03
C PRO A 196 10.27 10.90 12.98
N ALA A 197 11.09 11.92 13.25
CA ALA A 197 12.13 12.39 12.31
C ALA A 197 13.15 11.29 11.94
N ASP A 198 13.45 10.42 12.90
CA ASP A 198 14.38 9.28 12.82
C ASP A 198 13.69 7.97 12.39
N ALA A 199 12.46 8.00 11.88
CA ALA A 199 11.69 6.80 11.54
C ALA A 199 12.47 5.78 10.68
N HIS A 200 13.15 6.25 9.63
CA HIS A 200 13.99 5.43 8.75
C HIS A 200 15.13 4.69 9.47
N MET A 201 15.64 5.24 10.58
CA MET A 201 16.64 4.58 11.43
C MET A 201 15.99 3.55 12.35
N ARG A 202 14.82 3.85 12.92
CA ARG A 202 14.09 2.95 13.83
C ARG A 202 13.63 1.64 13.18
N VAL A 203 13.30 1.71 11.89
CA VAL A 203 12.75 0.57 11.14
C VAL A 203 13.82 -0.26 10.43
N LYS A 204 15.09 0.17 10.48
CA LYS A 204 16.20 -0.50 9.80
C LYS A 204 16.30 -1.97 10.25
N GLY A 205 16.36 -2.89 9.29
CA GLY A 205 16.37 -4.34 9.54
C GLY A 205 15.08 -4.93 10.14
N ARG A 206 14.04 -4.11 10.31
CA ARG A 206 12.80 -4.48 11.01
C ARG A 206 11.53 -4.25 10.23
N LEU A 207 11.57 -3.48 9.15
CA LEU A 207 10.42 -3.24 8.28
C LEU A 207 10.71 -3.73 6.87
N PHE A 208 9.74 -4.42 6.27
CA PHE A 208 9.83 -4.96 4.93
C PHE A 208 8.59 -4.55 4.13
N ILE A 209 8.77 -3.68 3.16
CA ILE A 209 7.68 -3.11 2.36
C ILE A 209 7.61 -3.83 1.02
N SER A 210 6.45 -4.40 0.70
CA SER A 210 6.17 -4.99 -0.61
C SER A 210 5.80 -3.92 -1.62
N ILE A 211 6.59 -3.82 -2.69
CA ILE A 211 6.37 -2.91 -3.82
C ILE A 211 6.38 -3.74 -5.10
N SER A 212 5.46 -3.48 -6.02
CA SER A 212 5.48 -4.14 -7.32
C SER A 212 6.17 -3.24 -8.36
N SER A 213 7.29 -3.72 -8.91
CA SER A 213 7.91 -3.08 -10.09
C SER A 213 7.13 -3.50 -11.33
N LEU A 214 6.82 -2.55 -12.22
CA LEU A 214 5.98 -2.78 -13.40
C LEU A 214 6.78 -3.29 -14.62
N LEU A 215 8.04 -2.92 -14.74
CA LEU A 215 8.87 -3.14 -15.93
C LEU A 215 10.21 -3.82 -15.57
N PRO A 216 10.82 -4.58 -16.52
CA PRO A 216 10.27 -4.97 -17.83
C PRO A 216 9.29 -6.15 -17.75
N VAL A 217 9.25 -6.87 -16.63
CA VAL A 217 8.25 -7.87 -16.29
C VAL A 217 7.78 -7.55 -14.88
N PRO A 218 6.47 -7.51 -14.59
CA PRO A 218 6.00 -7.23 -13.25
C PRO A 218 6.60 -8.21 -12.24
N HIS A 219 7.27 -7.69 -11.23
CA HIS A 219 7.88 -8.49 -10.18
C HIS A 219 7.81 -7.77 -8.84
N ASN A 220 7.88 -8.53 -7.76
CA ASN A 220 7.93 -7.96 -6.42
C ASN A 220 9.33 -7.43 -6.10
N HIS A 221 9.38 -6.34 -5.35
CA HIS A 221 10.57 -5.78 -4.74
C HIS A 221 10.26 -5.53 -3.27
N ILE A 222 10.95 -6.25 -2.39
CA ILE A 222 10.88 -6.01 -0.95
C ILE A 222 11.95 -5.02 -0.56
N GLN A 223 11.53 -3.87 -0.07
CA GLN A 223 12.43 -2.85 0.44
C GLN A 223 12.47 -2.87 1.97
N SER A 224 13.67 -3.01 2.53
CA SER A 224 13.90 -2.97 3.98
C SER A 224 14.87 -1.89 4.46
N GLU A 225 15.56 -1.24 3.52
CA GLU A 225 16.57 -0.21 3.80
C GLU A 225 16.12 1.16 3.30
N PHE A 226 16.23 2.17 4.16
CA PHE A 226 15.73 3.52 3.92
C PHE A 226 16.81 4.55 4.25
N THR A 227 17.09 5.47 3.32
CA THR A 227 18.16 6.47 3.48
C THR A 227 17.71 7.71 4.24
N SER A 228 16.41 7.95 4.30
CA SER A 228 15.81 9.09 5.00
C SER A 228 14.35 8.82 5.35
N ARG A 229 13.77 9.64 6.22
CA ARG A 229 12.34 9.59 6.52
C ARG A 229 11.46 9.79 5.28
N GLU A 230 11.89 10.63 4.35
CA GLU A 230 11.15 10.86 3.10
C GLU A 230 11.23 9.62 2.20
N ASP A 231 12.39 8.99 2.07
CA ASP A 231 12.56 7.75 1.30
C ASP A 231 11.72 6.58 1.88
N LEU A 232 11.57 6.51 3.21
CA LEU A 232 10.64 5.60 3.86
C LEU A 232 9.18 5.91 3.50
N ILE A 233 8.77 7.18 3.58
CA ILE A 233 7.41 7.60 3.23
C ILE A 233 7.13 7.32 1.76
N ASP A 234 8.07 7.62 0.87
CA ASP A 234 7.98 7.37 -0.57
C ASP A 234 7.82 5.88 -0.86
N ALA A 235 8.56 5.01 -0.16
CA ALA A 235 8.41 3.56 -0.26
C ALA A 235 7.01 3.08 0.16
N VAL A 236 6.45 3.59 1.27
CA VAL A 236 5.08 3.25 1.70
C VAL A 236 4.04 3.74 0.69
N ILE A 237 4.21 4.95 0.13
CA ILE A 237 3.31 5.49 -0.90
C ILE A 237 3.41 4.67 -2.19
N ALA A 238 4.60 4.24 -2.59
CA ALA A 238 4.80 3.37 -3.73
C ALA A 238 4.12 2.00 -3.54
N ALA A 239 4.24 1.42 -2.33
CA ALA A 239 3.60 0.15 -1.96
C ALA A 239 2.07 0.20 -1.98
N GLY A 240 1.46 1.38 -1.84
CA GLY A 240 0.02 1.60 -1.94
C GLY A 240 -0.42 2.26 -3.25
N TYR A 241 0.44 2.31 -4.27
CA TYR A 241 0.12 3.02 -5.51
C TYR A 241 -0.86 2.24 -6.39
N ILE A 242 -2.14 2.54 -6.24
CA ILE A 242 -3.19 2.12 -7.18
C ILE A 242 -3.44 3.27 -8.17
N PRO A 243 -3.20 3.07 -9.48
CA PRO A 243 -3.37 4.12 -10.49
C PRO A 243 -4.78 4.73 -10.51
N THR A 244 -4.89 6.06 -10.65
CA THR A 244 -6.13 6.87 -10.54
C THR A 244 -6.72 6.95 -9.14
N TRP A 245 -6.66 5.87 -8.38
CA TRP A 245 -7.29 5.78 -7.08
C TRP A 245 -6.50 6.56 -6.02
N THR A 246 -5.23 6.22 -5.85
CA THR A 246 -4.39 6.79 -4.79
C THR A 246 -3.64 8.05 -5.23
N HIS A 247 -3.06 8.03 -6.42
CA HIS A 247 -2.25 9.12 -6.96
C HIS A 247 -2.37 9.14 -8.50
N PRO A 248 -2.23 10.31 -9.15
CA PRO A 248 -2.24 10.39 -10.61
C PRO A 248 -0.90 9.98 -11.25
N GLY A 249 -0.95 9.42 -12.46
CA GLY A 249 0.22 9.25 -13.33
C GLY A 249 0.98 7.93 -13.13
N LEU A 250 2.29 8.03 -12.91
CA LEU A 250 3.20 6.92 -12.64
C LEU A 250 3.87 7.20 -11.29
N CYS A 251 3.96 6.17 -10.46
CA CYS A 251 4.77 6.23 -9.27
C CYS A 251 6.20 5.81 -9.64
N LEU A 252 7.16 6.71 -9.45
CA LEU A 252 8.58 6.42 -9.60
C LEU A 252 9.22 6.35 -8.23
N HIS A 253 9.87 5.22 -7.92
CA HIS A 253 10.60 5.06 -6.68
C HIS A 253 11.89 4.28 -6.94
N ARG A 254 13.03 4.87 -6.60
CA ARG A 254 14.38 4.29 -6.82
C ARG A 254 14.60 3.73 -8.24
N GLY A 255 14.11 4.46 -9.25
CA GLY A 255 14.24 4.09 -10.67
C GLY A 255 13.24 3.05 -11.17
N MET A 256 12.38 2.51 -10.29
CA MET A 256 11.31 1.60 -10.66
C MET A 256 10.03 2.37 -10.97
N ILE A 257 9.25 1.88 -11.94
CA ILE A 257 7.84 2.25 -12.08
C ILE A 257 7.06 1.33 -11.14
N CYS A 258 6.51 1.89 -10.07
CA CYS A 258 5.88 1.13 -9.00
C CYS A 258 4.37 1.08 -9.15
N VAL A 259 3.78 -0.03 -8.72
CA VAL A 259 2.35 -0.20 -8.41
C VAL A 259 2.21 -0.87 -7.05
N ASP A 260 0.97 -0.87 -6.54
CA ASP A 260 0.61 -1.44 -5.25
C ASP A 260 1.22 -2.83 -5.07
N GLY A 261 1.91 -3.05 -3.95
CA GLY A 261 2.62 -4.29 -3.64
C GLY A 261 1.72 -5.52 -3.65
N GLY A 262 0.41 -5.31 -3.44
CA GLY A 262 -0.62 -6.34 -3.51
C GLY A 262 -0.77 -7.00 -4.86
N VAL A 263 -0.27 -6.36 -5.94
CA VAL A 263 -0.27 -6.95 -7.29
C VAL A 263 0.64 -8.17 -7.37
N THR A 264 1.77 -8.15 -6.65
CA THR A 264 2.77 -9.23 -6.73
C THR A 264 2.98 -10.00 -5.44
N ASN A 265 2.79 -9.37 -4.28
CA ASN A 265 2.89 -10.02 -2.98
C ASN A 265 2.08 -9.23 -1.94
N ASN A 266 0.79 -9.58 -1.80
CA ASN A 266 -0.11 -8.86 -0.91
C ASN A 266 0.12 -9.16 0.58
N LEU A 267 0.65 -10.33 0.94
CA LEU A 267 0.90 -10.73 2.32
C LEU A 267 2.37 -11.19 2.46
N PRO A 268 3.34 -10.26 2.51
CA PRO A 268 4.77 -10.57 2.42
C PRO A 268 5.32 -11.17 3.72
N ALA A 269 5.04 -12.44 3.99
CA ALA A 269 5.53 -13.15 5.17
C ALA A 269 7.06 -13.25 5.20
N LEU A 270 7.67 -13.04 6.37
CA LEU A 270 9.13 -13.04 6.53
C LEU A 270 9.73 -14.44 6.73
N SER A 271 8.89 -15.39 7.13
CA SER A 271 9.22 -16.77 7.48
C SER A 271 7.95 -17.62 7.49
N GLU A 272 8.09 -18.93 7.70
CA GLU A 272 6.95 -19.82 7.91
C GLU A 272 6.21 -19.52 9.23
N ASP A 273 6.95 -19.12 10.26
CA ASP A 273 6.44 -18.78 11.61
C ASP A 273 5.94 -17.34 11.75
N SER A 274 5.96 -16.54 10.68
CA SER A 274 5.43 -15.19 10.71
C SER A 274 3.93 -15.21 11.00
N LEU A 275 3.47 -14.38 11.94
CA LEU A 275 2.04 -14.13 12.12
C LEU A 275 1.49 -13.42 10.87
N ARG A 276 0.60 -14.08 10.14
CA ARG A 276 0.00 -13.59 8.89
C ARG A 276 -1.40 -13.04 9.14
N ILE A 277 -1.59 -11.77 8.82
CA ILE A 277 -2.86 -11.06 9.02
C ILE A 277 -3.49 -10.79 7.66
N GLY A 278 -4.56 -11.54 7.36
CA GLY A 278 -5.44 -11.35 6.20
C GLY A 278 -6.63 -10.46 6.52
N LEU A 279 -7.55 -10.34 5.56
CA LEU A 279 -8.80 -9.58 5.69
C LEU A 279 -10.04 -10.36 5.28
N ASP A 280 -9.87 -11.43 4.50
CA ASP A 280 -10.93 -12.27 3.97
C ASP A 280 -10.69 -13.73 4.37
N ALA A 281 -11.76 -14.51 4.60
CA ALA A 281 -11.64 -15.89 5.09
C ALA A 281 -10.87 -16.79 4.11
N GLU A 282 -10.92 -16.47 2.82
CA GLU A 282 -10.14 -17.14 1.77
C GLU A 282 -8.63 -16.96 1.95
N ASP A 283 -8.18 -15.91 2.65
CA ASP A 283 -6.75 -15.68 2.91
C ASP A 283 -6.16 -16.77 3.82
N ILE A 284 -7.00 -17.43 4.63
CA ILE A 284 -6.58 -18.57 5.47
C ILE A 284 -6.11 -19.73 4.60
N SER A 285 -6.90 -20.10 3.58
CA SER A 285 -6.57 -21.24 2.72
C SER A 285 -5.64 -20.87 1.55
N ALA A 286 -5.73 -19.63 1.05
CA ALA A 286 -4.93 -19.19 -0.09
C ALA A 286 -3.52 -18.74 0.32
N TRP A 287 -3.40 -18.06 1.47
CA TRP A 287 -2.17 -17.37 1.91
C TRP A 287 -1.69 -17.80 3.31
N ASN A 288 -2.30 -18.83 3.90
CA ASN A 288 -2.01 -19.32 5.25
C ASN A 288 -2.14 -18.22 6.31
N ALA A 289 -3.14 -17.34 6.19
CA ALA A 289 -3.39 -16.31 7.18
C ALA A 289 -3.80 -16.92 8.53
N ASP A 290 -3.13 -16.51 9.61
CA ASP A 290 -3.44 -16.92 10.99
C ASP A 290 -4.63 -16.15 11.54
N LEU A 291 -4.76 -14.89 11.13
CA LEU A 291 -5.79 -13.97 11.59
C LEU A 291 -6.49 -13.29 10.44
N VAL A 292 -7.82 -13.30 10.49
CA VAL A 292 -8.73 -12.52 9.65
C VAL A 292 -9.82 -11.95 10.56
N PRO A 293 -10.46 -10.83 10.22
CA PRO A 293 -11.46 -10.21 11.09
C PRO A 293 -12.58 -11.21 11.46
N SER A 294 -12.82 -11.42 12.74
CA SER A 294 -13.94 -12.26 13.21
C SER A 294 -15.32 -11.66 12.84
N LYS A 295 -15.37 -10.34 12.63
CA LYS A 295 -16.55 -9.58 12.22
C LYS A 295 -16.24 -8.71 11.01
N PRO A 296 -16.05 -9.28 9.80
CA PRO A 296 -15.57 -8.54 8.64
C PRO A 296 -16.57 -7.46 8.20
N LEU A 297 -16.04 -6.38 7.63
CA LEU A 297 -16.85 -5.46 6.82
C LEU A 297 -17.04 -6.03 5.41
N ALA A 298 -18.06 -5.52 4.72
CA ALA A 298 -18.29 -5.84 3.32
C ALA A 298 -17.08 -5.45 2.46
N ARG A 299 -16.80 -6.22 1.39
CA ARG A 299 -15.66 -5.98 0.50
C ARG A 299 -15.69 -4.60 -0.17
N ILE A 300 -16.88 -4.01 -0.36
CA ILE A 300 -17.01 -2.64 -0.85
C ILE A 300 -16.31 -1.62 0.04
N ASN A 301 -16.16 -1.92 1.34
CA ASN A 301 -15.45 -1.07 2.29
C ASN A 301 -13.94 -1.03 2.08
N THR A 302 -13.37 -1.86 1.19
CA THR A 302 -11.99 -1.67 0.71
C THR A 302 -11.85 -0.32 -0.01
N PHE A 303 -12.90 0.07 -0.73
CA PHE A 303 -12.93 1.24 -1.61
C PHE A 303 -13.63 2.44 -0.96
N ILE A 304 -14.61 2.19 -0.10
CA ILE A 304 -15.39 3.25 0.54
C ILE A 304 -15.21 3.14 2.06
N PRO A 305 -14.65 4.17 2.72
CA PRO A 305 -14.47 4.12 4.16
C PRO A 305 -15.82 3.98 4.85
N ALA A 306 -15.84 3.15 5.89
CA ALA A 306 -17.03 2.97 6.69
C ALA A 306 -17.36 4.22 7.52
N ASP A 307 -18.56 4.24 8.12
CA ASP A 307 -18.86 5.23 9.15
C ASP A 307 -17.98 5.04 10.40
N GLU A 308 -17.94 6.06 11.24
CA GLU A 308 -17.10 6.07 12.43
C GLU A 308 -17.37 4.88 13.37
N ALA A 309 -18.63 4.50 13.54
CA ALA A 309 -19.02 3.36 14.37
C ALA A 309 -18.44 2.05 13.84
N ASN A 310 -18.52 1.83 12.52
CA ASN A 310 -17.98 0.65 11.86
C ASN A 310 -16.45 0.66 11.83
N LEU A 311 -15.80 1.82 11.65
CA LEU A 311 -14.36 1.95 11.77
C LEU A 311 -13.89 1.58 13.19
N GLN A 312 -14.54 2.12 14.21
CA GLN A 312 -14.25 1.79 15.61
C GLN A 312 -14.50 0.30 15.89
N ARG A 313 -15.56 -0.27 15.31
CA ARG A 313 -15.85 -1.70 15.40
C ARG A 313 -14.74 -2.54 14.78
N MET A 314 -14.18 -2.15 13.63
CA MET A 314 -13.04 -2.84 13.02
C MET A 314 -11.79 -2.78 13.88
N LEU A 315 -11.51 -1.61 14.45
CA LEU A 315 -10.37 -1.43 15.36
C LEU A 315 -10.51 -2.35 16.58
N ASN A 316 -11.68 -2.34 17.23
CA ASN A 316 -11.96 -3.19 18.38
C ASN A 316 -11.91 -4.67 18.03
N CYS A 317 -12.43 -5.06 16.86
CA CYS A 317 -12.32 -6.43 16.33
C CYS A 317 -10.86 -6.88 16.26
N GLY A 318 -9.97 -6.06 15.69
CA GLY A 318 -8.54 -6.35 15.66
C GLY A 318 -7.94 -6.50 17.06
N LYS A 319 -8.29 -5.62 18.01
CA LYS A 319 -7.80 -5.72 19.38
C LYS A 319 -8.21 -7.02 20.08
N ASP A 320 -9.45 -7.45 19.88
CA ASP A 320 -9.99 -8.64 20.52
C ASP A 320 -9.47 -9.93 19.85
N ASP A 321 -9.37 -9.94 18.52
CA ASP A 321 -8.87 -11.08 17.75
C ASP A 321 -7.40 -11.37 18.08
N ILE A 322 -6.53 -10.35 18.12
CA ILE A 322 -5.12 -10.56 18.52
C ILE A 322 -4.97 -10.98 19.97
N ARG A 323 -5.78 -10.42 20.89
CA ARG A 323 -5.74 -10.81 22.30
C ARG A 323 -6.07 -12.29 22.46
N THR A 324 -7.08 -12.75 21.71
CA THR A 324 -7.48 -14.16 21.69
C THR A 324 -6.36 -15.03 21.12
N TRP A 325 -5.74 -14.60 20.02
CA TRP A 325 -4.63 -15.34 19.40
C TRP A 325 -3.39 -15.42 20.29
N LEU A 326 -3.02 -14.35 20.98
CA LEU A 326 -1.89 -14.34 21.92
C LEU A 326 -2.07 -15.34 23.08
N ALA A 327 -3.31 -15.70 23.42
CA ALA A 327 -3.61 -16.72 24.43
C ALA A 327 -3.51 -18.17 23.91
N THR A 328 -3.34 -18.38 22.60
CA THR A 328 -3.15 -19.71 22.00
C THR A 328 -1.71 -20.22 22.22
N PRO A 329 -1.44 -21.53 22.02
CA PRO A 329 -0.06 -22.04 22.05
C PRO A 329 0.89 -21.31 21.08
N ALA A 330 0.44 -21.05 19.85
CA ALA A 330 1.23 -20.32 18.85
C ALA A 330 1.51 -18.87 19.30
N GLY A 331 0.50 -18.21 19.88
CA GLY A 331 0.64 -16.88 20.45
C GLY A 331 1.65 -16.81 21.60
N ARG A 332 1.67 -17.83 22.48
CA ARG A 332 2.68 -17.92 23.56
C ARG A 332 4.10 -18.08 23.00
N VAL A 333 4.30 -18.95 22.02
CA VAL A 333 5.60 -19.12 21.34
C VAL A 333 6.04 -17.82 20.69
N PHE A 334 5.11 -17.08 20.07
CA PHE A 334 5.41 -15.75 19.51
C PHE A 334 5.89 -14.78 20.60
N VAL A 335 5.21 -14.70 21.75
CA VAL A 335 5.60 -13.84 22.88
C VAL A 335 6.96 -14.26 23.45
N GLU A 336 7.20 -15.56 23.62
CA GLU A 336 8.48 -16.10 24.09
C GLU A 336 9.62 -15.74 23.12
N THR A 337 9.36 -15.81 21.81
CA THR A 337 10.32 -15.40 20.78
C THR A 337 10.61 -13.90 20.85
N VAL A 338 9.60 -13.05 21.07
CA VAL A 338 9.79 -11.61 21.30
C VAL A 338 10.65 -11.37 22.55
N GLN A 339 10.45 -12.13 23.61
CA GLN A 339 11.20 -11.95 24.86
C GLN A 339 12.65 -12.43 24.73
N SER A 340 12.90 -13.52 24.00
CA SER A 340 14.23 -14.13 23.82
C SER A 340 15.12 -13.40 22.82
N THR A 341 14.56 -12.56 21.95
CA THR A 341 15.35 -11.61 21.15
C THR A 341 15.98 -10.56 22.07
N GLU A 342 17.16 -10.84 22.61
CA GLU A 342 17.97 -9.85 23.31
C GLU A 342 18.64 -8.88 22.33
N SER A 343 18.79 -7.64 22.79
CA SER A 343 19.44 -6.51 22.12
C SER A 343 20.88 -6.84 21.74
N CYS A 344 21.09 -7.23 20.49
CA CYS A 344 22.40 -7.22 19.83
C CYS A 344 22.70 -5.81 19.32
#